data_AF-A0A924GG33-F1
#
_entry.id   AF-A0A924GG33-F1
#
_cell.length_a   1.000
_cell.length_b   1.000
_cell.length_c   1.000
_cell.angle_alpha   90.00
_cell.angle_beta   90.00
_cell.angle_gamma   90.00
#
_symmetry.space_group_name_H-M   'P 1'
#
loop_
_entity.id
_entity.type
_entity.pdbx_description
1 polymer ?
#
loop_
_entity_poly.entity_id
_entity_poly.type
_entity_poly.pdbx_seq_one_letter_code
_entity_poly.pdbx_strand_id
1 'polypeptide(L)'
;TTMRMVGAVSTRTSGDLRILGFDPNEHGPEIRSQLGVVPQADNLDTELRVRDNLLVYGRYFGLPRAVVAKRADELLDFAQLADRAKAKVDDLSGGMKRRLTIARALINDPRILLLDEPTTGLDPQARHILWDRLFRLKEQGTTLVLTTHYMDEAEQLCDRLVVVDKGQIMAEGSPAALIREHSSREVLEVRFGSERNAGAAHEVEGIGRLEVLPDRILIYSEDGDESLAEVLRRGLTPITSLVRRSSLEDVFLRLTGRTLIE
;
A
#
# COMPACT_ATOMS: atom_id res chain seq x y z
N THR A 1 -5.72 -14.08 0.14
CA THR A 1 -6.52 -14.97 1.01
C THR A 1 -6.91 -14.32 2.33
N THR A 2 -5.94 -13.82 3.10
CA THR A 2 -6.18 -13.17 4.41
C THR A 2 -7.25 -12.09 4.35
N MET A 3 -7.19 -11.18 3.37
CA MET A 3 -8.19 -10.13 3.18
C MET A 3 -9.62 -10.67 2.99
N ARG A 4 -9.80 -11.82 2.32
CA ARG A 4 -11.13 -12.44 2.14
C ARG A 4 -11.67 -13.03 3.43
N MET A 5 -10.80 -13.56 4.30
CA MET A 5 -11.19 -14.02 5.63
C MET A 5 -11.57 -12.84 6.53
N VAL A 6 -10.78 -11.76 6.51
CA VAL A 6 -11.11 -10.52 7.22
C VAL A 6 -12.39 -9.86 6.68
N GLY A 7 -12.66 -9.97 5.37
CA GLY A 7 -13.90 -9.50 4.77
C GLY A 7 -15.14 -10.36 5.10
N ALA A 8 -14.99 -11.45 5.87
CA ALA A 8 -16.03 -12.45 6.13
C ALA A 8 -16.68 -13.00 4.83
N VAL A 9 -15.85 -13.23 3.80
CA VAL A 9 -16.25 -13.82 2.51
C VAL A 9 -15.66 -15.23 2.32
N SER A 10 -14.60 -15.56 3.07
CA SER A 10 -14.00 -16.90 3.11
C SER A 10 -13.95 -17.40 4.54
N THR A 11 -14.23 -18.69 4.75
CA THR A 11 -14.05 -19.34 6.04
C THR A 11 -12.57 -19.66 6.28
N ARG A 12 -12.17 -19.70 7.56
CA ARG A 12 -10.85 -20.18 7.97
C ARG A 12 -10.83 -21.71 8.06
N THR A 13 -9.70 -22.32 7.72
CA THR A 13 -9.50 -23.78 7.88
C THR A 13 -9.28 -24.16 9.34
N SER A 14 -8.52 -23.35 10.10
CA SER A 14 -8.23 -23.54 11.52
C SER A 14 -7.80 -22.21 12.16
N GLY A 15 -7.54 -22.20 13.47
CA GLY A 15 -7.14 -21.02 14.23
C GLY A 15 -8.31 -20.10 14.62
N ASP A 16 -7.98 -18.92 15.13
CA ASP A 16 -8.94 -17.95 15.66
C ASP A 16 -8.87 -16.63 14.88
N LEU A 17 -10.03 -16.06 14.57
CA LEU A 17 -10.16 -14.75 13.94
C LEU A 17 -11.32 -14.00 14.58
N ARG A 18 -11.04 -12.80 15.09
CA ARG A 18 -12.06 -11.90 15.65
C ARG A 18 -12.02 -10.56 14.94
N ILE A 19 -13.20 -10.10 14.52
CA ILE A 19 -13.37 -8.84 13.80
C ILE A 19 -14.42 -8.04 14.55
N LEU A 20 -14.02 -6.89 15.07
CA LEU A 20 -14.86 -6.07 15.94
C LEU A 20 -15.42 -6.85 17.16
N GLY A 21 -14.67 -7.86 17.62
CA GLY A 21 -15.06 -8.73 18.73
C GLY A 21 -15.85 -9.98 18.33
N PHE A 22 -16.24 -10.12 17.07
CA PHE A 22 -17.08 -11.21 16.57
C PHE A 22 -16.32 -12.23 15.74
N ASP A 23 -16.79 -13.48 15.70
CA ASP A 23 -16.29 -14.51 14.79
C ASP A 23 -16.92 -14.34 13.39
N PRO A 24 -16.13 -14.21 12.31
CA PRO A 24 -16.66 -14.01 10.96
C PRO A 24 -17.43 -15.20 10.38
N ASN A 25 -17.20 -16.42 10.87
CA ASN A 25 -17.94 -17.61 10.43
C ASN A 25 -19.36 -17.63 11.04
N GLU A 26 -19.56 -17.01 12.20
CA GLU A 26 -20.85 -16.97 12.92
C GLU A 26 -21.61 -15.66 12.66
N HIS A 27 -20.93 -14.53 12.67
CA HIS A 27 -21.48 -13.18 12.60
C HIS A 27 -21.18 -12.45 11.27
N GLY A 28 -20.94 -13.20 10.20
CA GLY A 28 -20.51 -12.64 8.91
C GLY A 28 -21.35 -11.45 8.39
N PRO A 29 -22.69 -11.53 8.36
CA PRO A 29 -23.52 -10.39 7.92
C PRO A 29 -23.37 -9.13 8.78
N GLU A 30 -23.29 -9.28 10.10
CA GLU A 30 -23.12 -8.16 11.05
C GLU A 30 -21.76 -7.48 10.85
N ILE A 31 -20.70 -8.27 10.70
CA ILE A 31 -19.36 -7.76 10.39
C ILE A 31 -19.38 -7.02 9.05
N ARG A 32 -19.89 -7.63 7.98
CA ARG A 32 -19.93 -7.00 6.65
C ARG A 32 -20.72 -5.69 6.62
N SER A 33 -21.73 -5.53 7.48
CA SER A 33 -22.46 -4.26 7.59
C SER A 33 -21.59 -3.10 8.11
N GLN A 34 -20.51 -3.41 8.84
CA GLN A 34 -19.56 -2.45 9.42
C GLN A 34 -18.23 -2.38 8.66
N LEU A 35 -18.07 -3.14 7.57
CA LEU A 35 -16.89 -3.13 6.72
C LEU A 35 -17.15 -2.35 5.42
N GLY A 36 -16.13 -1.62 4.98
CA GLY A 36 -16.01 -1.11 3.63
C GLY A 36 -14.97 -1.95 2.91
N VAL A 37 -15.24 -2.38 1.67
CA VAL A 37 -14.30 -3.21 0.91
C VAL A 37 -14.00 -2.59 -0.45
N VAL A 38 -12.73 -2.34 -0.70
CA VAL A 38 -12.17 -1.89 -1.97
C VAL A 38 -11.34 -3.06 -2.55
N PRO A 39 -11.91 -3.88 -3.44
CA PRO A 39 -11.20 -5.01 -4.05
C PRO A 39 -10.11 -4.53 -5.03
N GLN A 40 -9.18 -5.40 -5.44
CA GLN A 40 -8.13 -5.05 -6.41
C GLN A 40 -8.72 -4.60 -7.76
N ALA A 41 -9.71 -5.34 -8.29
CA ALA A 41 -10.41 -4.98 -9.51
C ALA A 41 -11.66 -4.12 -9.24
N ASP A 42 -11.87 -3.07 -10.02
CA ASP A 42 -13.09 -2.27 -9.93
C ASP A 42 -14.32 -3.12 -10.31
N ASN A 43 -15.33 -3.10 -9.44
CA ASN A 43 -16.59 -3.83 -9.57
C ASN A 43 -17.77 -2.84 -9.56
N LEU A 44 -17.59 -1.69 -10.19
CA LEU A 44 -18.62 -0.68 -10.38
C LEU A 44 -19.60 -1.13 -11.47
N ASP A 45 -20.85 -0.68 -11.36
CA ASP A 45 -21.83 -0.91 -12.42
C ASP A 45 -21.61 0.12 -13.53
N THR A 46 -21.17 -0.35 -14.69
CA THR A 46 -20.72 0.49 -15.81
C THR A 46 -21.88 1.15 -16.56
N GLU A 47 -23.07 0.56 -16.51
CA GLU A 47 -24.28 1.05 -17.17
C GLU A 47 -24.92 2.22 -16.40
N LEU A 48 -24.65 2.29 -15.10
CA LEU A 48 -25.16 3.33 -14.22
C LEU A 48 -24.30 4.60 -14.27
N ARG A 49 -24.94 5.71 -13.88
CA ARG A 49 -24.21 6.96 -13.64
C ARG A 49 -23.38 6.86 -12.37
N VAL A 50 -22.36 7.71 -12.27
CA VAL A 50 -21.47 7.80 -11.12
C VAL A 50 -22.24 7.96 -9.81
N ARG A 51 -23.17 8.91 -9.74
CA ARG A 51 -24.00 9.12 -8.55
C ARG A 51 -24.94 7.96 -8.27
N ASP A 52 -25.52 7.39 -9.31
CA ASP A 52 -26.50 6.29 -9.18
C ASP A 52 -25.84 5.02 -8.65
N ASN A 53 -24.56 4.77 -8.96
CA ASN A 53 -23.77 3.70 -8.35
C ASN A 53 -23.77 3.78 -6.82
N LEU A 54 -23.54 4.97 -6.26
CA LEU A 54 -23.54 5.18 -4.81
C LEU A 54 -24.94 5.02 -4.23
N LEU A 55 -25.96 5.55 -4.92
CA LEU A 55 -27.35 5.41 -4.49
C LEU A 55 -27.78 3.95 -4.39
N VAL A 56 -27.56 3.17 -5.45
CA VAL A 56 -27.93 1.76 -5.50
C VAL A 56 -27.18 0.99 -4.40
N TYR A 57 -25.88 1.24 -4.24
CA TYR A 57 -25.09 0.53 -3.24
C TYR A 57 -25.54 0.84 -1.81
N GLY A 58 -25.83 2.10 -1.47
CA GLY A 58 -26.35 2.46 -0.15
C GLY A 58 -27.70 1.80 0.16
N ARG A 59 -28.52 1.50 -0.85
CA ARG A 59 -29.79 0.78 -0.66
C ARG A 59 -29.59 -0.69 -0.30
N TYR A 60 -28.50 -1.35 -0.71
CA TYR A 60 -28.17 -2.71 -0.25
C TYR A 60 -27.91 -2.77 1.27
N PHE A 61 -27.44 -1.67 1.87
CA PHE A 61 -27.28 -1.54 3.33
C PHE A 61 -28.56 -1.10 4.05
N GLY A 62 -29.70 -1.03 3.35
CA GLY A 62 -30.98 -0.65 3.96
C GLY A 62 -31.11 0.83 4.33
N LEU A 63 -30.14 1.67 3.97
CA LEU A 63 -30.13 3.09 4.33
C LEU A 63 -31.29 3.86 3.66
N PRO A 64 -32.03 4.74 4.37
CA PRO A 64 -33.14 5.52 3.80
C PRO A 64 -32.70 6.37 2.60
N ARG A 65 -33.55 6.49 1.57
CA ARG A 65 -33.21 7.19 0.31
C ARG A 65 -32.68 8.61 0.53
N ALA A 66 -33.29 9.37 1.45
CA ALA A 66 -32.85 10.73 1.76
C ALA A 66 -31.43 10.76 2.36
N VAL A 67 -31.11 9.80 3.24
CA VAL A 67 -29.79 9.64 3.84
C VAL A 67 -28.76 9.26 2.78
N VAL A 68 -29.05 8.25 1.96
CA VAL A 68 -28.14 7.81 0.90
C VAL A 68 -27.88 8.92 -0.11
N ALA A 69 -28.90 9.70 -0.48
CA ALA A 69 -28.74 10.81 -1.41
C ALA A 69 -27.77 11.86 -0.88
N LYS A 70 -27.91 12.27 0.39
CA LYS A 70 -27.00 13.22 1.03
C LYS A 70 -25.57 12.68 1.11
N ARG A 71 -25.42 11.42 1.55
CA ARG A 71 -24.09 10.78 1.66
C ARG A 71 -23.44 10.59 0.30
N ALA A 72 -24.20 10.24 -0.74
CA ALA A 72 -23.67 10.10 -2.08
C ALA A 72 -23.05 11.41 -2.56
N ASP A 73 -23.69 12.54 -2.32
CA ASP A 73 -23.14 13.85 -2.70
C ASP A 73 -21.86 14.18 -1.90
N GLU A 74 -21.87 13.98 -0.58
CA GLU A 74 -20.68 14.15 0.29
C GLU A 74 -19.50 13.26 -0.14
N LEU A 75 -19.78 12.01 -0.54
CA LEU A 75 -18.76 11.05 -0.98
C LEU A 75 -18.23 11.35 -2.38
N LEU A 76 -19.04 11.95 -3.26
CA LEU A 76 -18.57 12.45 -4.55
C LEU A 76 -17.66 13.66 -4.38
N ASP A 77 -17.96 14.55 -3.44
CA ASP A 77 -17.07 15.66 -3.10
C ASP A 77 -15.74 15.14 -2.52
N PHE A 78 -15.82 14.17 -1.60
CA PHE A 78 -14.65 13.49 -1.04
C PHE A 78 -13.77 12.84 -2.12
N ALA A 79 -14.38 12.15 -3.10
CA ALA A 79 -13.69 11.51 -4.20
C ALA A 79 -13.27 12.47 -5.34
N GLN A 80 -13.60 13.76 -5.25
CA GLN A 80 -13.40 14.75 -6.30
C GLN A 80 -14.06 14.34 -7.63
N LEU A 81 -15.30 13.86 -7.56
CA LEU A 81 -16.10 13.40 -8.69
C LEU A 81 -17.46 14.10 -8.80
N ALA A 82 -17.70 15.18 -8.04
CA ALA A 82 -18.94 15.94 -8.06
C ALA A 82 -19.31 16.43 -9.49
N ASP A 83 -18.35 16.97 -10.23
CA ASP A 83 -18.55 17.44 -11.62
C ASP A 83 -18.84 16.31 -12.62
N ARG A 84 -18.66 15.06 -12.18
CA ARG A 84 -18.88 13.84 -12.98
C ARG A 84 -20.05 13.02 -12.47
N ALA A 85 -20.82 13.52 -11.50
CA ALA A 85 -21.95 12.83 -10.91
C ALA A 85 -22.97 12.28 -11.93
N LYS A 86 -23.14 12.98 -13.06
CA LYS A 86 -24.08 12.64 -14.14
C LYS A 86 -23.46 11.82 -15.29
N ALA A 87 -22.14 11.65 -15.32
CA ALA A 87 -21.46 10.85 -16.33
C ALA A 87 -21.74 9.35 -16.13
N LYS A 88 -21.59 8.54 -17.18
CA LYS A 88 -21.57 7.08 -17.02
C LYS A 88 -20.25 6.66 -16.39
N VAL A 89 -20.27 5.55 -15.66
CA VAL A 89 -19.04 5.00 -15.07
C VAL A 89 -18.03 4.61 -16.15
N ASP A 90 -18.48 4.14 -17.32
CA ASP A 90 -17.59 3.81 -18.43
C ASP A 90 -16.79 4.99 -18.99
N ASP A 91 -17.29 6.22 -18.83
CA ASP A 91 -16.60 7.43 -19.28
C ASP A 91 -15.46 7.85 -18.30
N LEU A 92 -15.33 7.17 -17.16
CA LEU A 92 -14.32 7.47 -16.15
C LEU A 92 -12.96 6.84 -16.51
N SER A 93 -11.87 7.57 -16.25
CA SER A 93 -10.54 6.98 -16.26
C SER A 93 -10.37 5.95 -15.13
N GLY A 94 -9.39 5.06 -15.22
CA GLY A 94 -9.11 4.06 -14.18
C GLY A 94 -8.96 4.68 -12.78
N GLY A 95 -8.23 5.79 -12.66
CA GLY A 95 -8.09 6.49 -11.39
C GLY A 95 -9.38 7.12 -10.86
N MET A 96 -10.27 7.56 -11.74
CA MET A 96 -11.60 8.04 -11.35
C MET A 96 -12.50 6.89 -10.91
N LYS A 97 -12.46 5.74 -11.60
CA LYS A 97 -13.16 4.50 -11.19
C LYS A 97 -12.67 4.08 -9.80
N ARG A 98 -11.36 4.06 -9.57
CA ARG A 98 -10.78 3.73 -8.27
C ARG A 98 -11.29 4.62 -7.13
N ARG A 99 -11.29 5.95 -7.33
CA ARG A 99 -11.83 6.90 -6.35
C ARG A 99 -13.32 6.70 -6.10
N LEU A 100 -14.10 6.38 -7.13
CA LEU A 100 -15.52 6.03 -6.98
C LEU A 100 -15.70 4.73 -6.19
N THR A 101 -14.88 3.70 -6.43
CA THR A 101 -14.91 2.44 -5.66
C THR A 101 -14.67 2.69 -4.18
N ILE A 102 -13.72 3.58 -3.83
CA ILE A 102 -13.46 3.97 -2.44
C ILE A 102 -14.63 4.75 -1.84
N ALA A 103 -15.17 5.75 -2.55
CA ALA A 103 -16.37 6.46 -2.11
C ALA A 103 -17.53 5.49 -1.85
N ARG A 104 -17.73 4.51 -2.74
CA ARG A 104 -18.77 3.50 -2.60
C ARG A 104 -18.54 2.62 -1.36
N ALA A 105 -17.31 2.26 -1.05
CA ALA A 105 -16.96 1.48 0.14
C ALA A 105 -17.21 2.24 1.47
N LEU A 106 -17.39 3.57 1.43
CA LEU A 106 -17.66 4.41 2.59
C LEU A 106 -19.15 4.70 2.80
N ILE A 107 -20.04 4.26 1.88
CA ILE A 107 -21.47 4.63 1.91
C ILE A 107 -22.17 4.23 3.22
N ASN A 108 -21.70 3.15 3.85
CA ASN A 108 -22.28 2.55 5.06
C ASN A 108 -21.63 3.03 6.37
N ASP A 109 -20.76 4.04 6.35
CA ASP A 109 -20.01 4.46 7.54
C ASP A 109 -19.17 3.33 8.17
N PRO A 110 -18.29 2.69 7.40
CA PRO A 110 -17.61 1.51 7.92
C PRO A 110 -16.64 1.86 9.05
N ARG A 111 -16.57 1.00 10.06
CA ARG A 111 -15.55 1.11 11.11
C ARG A 111 -14.17 0.67 10.63
N ILE A 112 -14.15 -0.26 9.66
CA ILE A 112 -12.93 -0.79 9.05
C ILE A 112 -13.06 -0.72 7.53
N LEU A 113 -12.08 -0.12 6.88
CA LEU A 113 -11.95 -0.10 5.42
C LEU A 113 -10.85 -1.08 4.99
N LEU A 114 -11.24 -2.10 4.23
CA LEU A 114 -10.33 -3.09 3.63
C LEU A 114 -9.96 -2.64 2.22
N LEU A 115 -8.67 -2.43 1.95
CA LEU A 115 -8.17 -1.99 0.65
C LEU A 115 -7.19 -3.00 0.08
N ASP A 116 -7.59 -3.66 -1.01
CA ASP A 116 -6.72 -4.60 -1.70
C ASP A 116 -5.99 -3.88 -2.83
N GLU A 117 -4.70 -3.59 -2.63
CA GLU A 117 -3.85 -2.82 -3.55
C GLU A 117 -4.49 -1.50 -4.03
N PRO A 118 -4.74 -0.53 -3.12
CA PRO A 118 -5.51 0.68 -3.43
C PRO A 118 -4.95 1.52 -4.57
N THR A 119 -3.63 1.49 -4.80
CA THR A 119 -2.93 2.39 -5.73
C THR A 119 -2.41 1.73 -7.00
N THR A 120 -2.64 0.42 -7.19
CA THR A 120 -2.22 -0.29 -8.40
C THR A 120 -2.89 0.30 -9.64
N GLY A 121 -2.08 0.59 -10.67
CA GLY A 121 -2.54 1.17 -11.93
C GLY A 121 -2.86 2.66 -11.89
N LEU A 122 -2.62 3.35 -10.76
CA LEU A 122 -2.75 4.81 -10.66
C LEU A 122 -1.45 5.51 -11.07
N ASP A 123 -1.60 6.64 -11.76
CA ASP A 123 -0.50 7.58 -11.98
C ASP A 123 -0.04 8.21 -10.65
N PRO A 124 1.18 8.79 -10.61
CA PRO A 124 1.74 9.35 -9.37
C PRO A 124 0.87 10.43 -8.72
N GLN A 125 0.19 11.28 -9.50
CA GLN A 125 -0.66 12.34 -8.93
C GLN A 125 -1.91 11.75 -8.29
N ALA A 126 -2.58 10.82 -8.98
CA ALA A 126 -3.75 10.12 -8.44
C ALA A 126 -3.42 9.33 -7.16
N ARG A 127 -2.22 8.75 -7.07
CA ARG A 127 -1.73 8.06 -5.88
C ARG A 127 -1.63 8.99 -4.67
N HIS A 128 -0.97 10.14 -4.82
CA HIS A 128 -0.83 11.10 -3.72
C HIS A 128 -2.17 11.65 -3.25
N ILE A 129 -3.10 11.92 -4.19
CA ILE A 129 -4.47 12.33 -3.84
C ILE A 129 -5.16 11.23 -3.03
N LEU A 130 -5.04 9.97 -3.45
CA LEU A 130 -5.63 8.86 -2.72
C LEU A 130 -5.05 8.73 -1.31
N TRP A 131 -3.73 8.84 -1.15
CA TRP A 131 -3.08 8.77 0.16
C TRP A 131 -3.56 9.86 1.13
N ASP A 132 -3.66 11.12 0.68
CA ASP A 132 -4.21 12.21 1.50
C ASP A 132 -5.65 11.89 1.98
N ARG A 133 -6.47 11.27 1.12
CA ARG A 133 -7.84 10.87 1.48
C ARG A 133 -7.88 9.74 2.50
N LEU A 134 -7.05 8.71 2.32
CA LEU A 134 -6.95 7.62 3.27
C LEU A 134 -6.42 8.12 4.61
N PHE A 135 -5.42 9.01 4.59
CA PHE A 135 -4.89 9.63 5.80
C PHE A 135 -5.98 10.38 6.58
N ARG A 136 -6.81 11.19 5.92
CA ARG A 136 -7.94 11.89 6.58
C ARG A 136 -8.97 10.94 7.18
N LEU A 137 -9.29 9.83 6.51
CA LEU A 137 -10.21 8.82 7.05
C LEU A 137 -9.66 8.16 8.32
N LYS A 138 -8.35 7.90 8.32
CA LYS A 138 -7.62 7.40 9.49
C LYS A 138 -7.67 8.41 10.65
N GLU A 139 -7.45 9.69 10.38
CA GLU A 139 -7.57 10.77 11.40
C GLU A 139 -8.99 10.89 11.96
N GLN A 140 -10.02 10.58 11.17
CA GLN A 140 -11.41 10.52 11.60
C GLN A 140 -11.74 9.28 12.45
N GLY A 141 -10.78 8.37 12.65
CA GLY A 141 -10.93 7.16 13.47
C GLY A 141 -11.33 5.90 12.71
N THR A 142 -11.35 5.93 11.37
CA THR A 142 -11.59 4.73 10.57
C THR A 142 -10.35 3.83 10.60
N THR A 143 -10.52 2.55 10.89
CA THR A 143 -9.40 1.60 10.82
C THR A 143 -9.16 1.21 9.37
N LEU A 144 -7.95 1.42 8.87
CA LEU A 144 -7.57 1.00 7.52
C LEU A 144 -6.78 -0.31 7.58
N VAL A 145 -7.17 -1.29 6.78
CA VAL A 145 -6.39 -2.50 6.54
C VAL A 145 -6.13 -2.56 5.06
N LEU A 146 -4.88 -2.40 4.65
CA LEU A 146 -4.49 -2.40 3.25
C LEU A 146 -3.43 -3.46 2.96
N THR A 147 -3.48 -4.00 1.75
CA THR A 147 -2.40 -4.79 1.15
C THR A 147 -1.75 -3.95 0.08
N THR A 148 -0.42 -4.00 0.02
CA THR A 148 0.34 -3.27 -0.97
C THR A 148 1.70 -3.92 -1.20
N HIS A 149 2.19 -3.83 -2.42
CA HIS A 149 3.58 -4.08 -2.80
C HIS A 149 4.37 -2.77 -2.99
N TYR A 150 3.76 -1.63 -2.66
CA TYR A 150 4.39 -0.31 -2.70
C TYR A 150 4.89 0.04 -1.31
N MET A 151 6.21 -0.01 -1.12
CA MET A 151 6.84 0.22 0.19
C MET A 151 6.68 1.67 0.66
N ASP A 152 6.69 2.62 -0.27
CA ASP A 152 6.35 4.03 -0.04
C ASP A 152 4.92 4.22 0.49
N GLU A 153 3.96 3.47 -0.03
CA GLU A 153 2.58 3.46 0.49
C GLU A 153 2.52 2.95 1.94
N ALA A 154 3.20 1.82 2.20
CA ALA A 154 3.23 1.22 3.53
C ALA A 154 3.88 2.17 4.55
N GLU A 155 4.98 2.83 4.19
CA GLU A 155 5.65 3.83 5.04
C GLU A 155 4.75 5.02 5.35
N GLN A 156 3.99 5.51 4.37
CA GLN A 156 3.22 6.74 4.51
C GLN A 156 1.89 6.53 5.24
N LEU A 157 1.23 5.39 5.07
CA LEU A 157 -0.12 5.16 5.61
C LEU A 157 -0.16 4.31 6.88
N CYS A 158 0.76 3.36 7.05
CA CYS A 158 0.64 2.32 8.07
C CYS A 158 1.31 2.72 9.39
N ASP A 159 0.59 2.55 10.51
CA ASP A 159 1.21 2.61 11.85
C ASP A 159 1.91 1.30 12.22
N ARG A 160 1.41 0.20 11.65
CA ARG A 160 1.92 -1.16 11.81
C ARG A 160 1.76 -1.90 10.50
N LEU A 161 2.76 -2.68 10.13
CA LEU A 161 2.75 -3.55 8.96
C LEU A 161 3.19 -4.96 9.33
N VAL A 162 2.81 -5.91 8.48
CA VAL A 162 3.18 -7.31 8.57
C VAL A 162 3.77 -7.70 7.22
N VAL A 163 5.04 -8.09 7.21
CA VAL A 163 5.69 -8.63 6.01
C VAL A 163 5.34 -10.11 5.93
N VAL A 164 4.72 -10.52 4.83
CA VAL A 164 4.32 -11.90 4.60
C VAL A 164 5.06 -12.44 3.37
N ASP A 165 5.74 -13.57 3.52
CA ASP A 165 6.32 -14.33 2.42
C ASP A 165 5.93 -15.81 2.55
N LYS A 166 5.57 -16.46 1.44
CA LYS A 166 5.15 -17.88 1.37
C LYS A 166 4.13 -18.30 2.46
N GLY A 167 3.23 -17.39 2.81
CA GLY A 167 2.17 -17.62 3.81
C GLY A 167 2.65 -17.56 5.27
N GLN A 168 3.88 -17.11 5.53
CA GLN A 168 4.44 -16.93 6.86
C GLN A 168 4.72 -15.45 7.14
N ILE A 169 4.59 -15.05 8.41
CA ILE A 169 4.95 -13.71 8.85
C ILE A 169 6.47 -13.67 9.03
N MET A 170 7.13 -12.83 8.23
CA MET A 170 8.57 -12.63 8.25
C MET A 170 8.99 -11.58 9.27
N ALA A 171 8.20 -10.52 9.37
CA ALA A 171 8.40 -9.44 10.35
C ALA A 171 7.09 -8.71 10.61
N GLU A 172 6.95 -8.13 11.80
CA GLU A 172 5.81 -7.30 12.20
C GLU A 172 6.31 -6.11 13.01
N GLY A 173 5.78 -4.93 12.74
CA GLY A 173 6.11 -3.73 13.52
C GLY A 173 5.69 -2.44 12.84
N SER A 174 6.01 -1.32 13.45
CA SER A 174 5.92 -0.02 12.77
C SER A 174 6.98 0.09 11.67
N PRO A 175 6.73 0.81 10.57
CA PRO A 175 7.71 1.03 9.52
C PRO A 175 9.09 1.44 10.06
N ALA A 176 9.12 2.43 10.94
CA ALA A 176 10.36 2.95 11.53
C ALA A 176 11.07 1.94 12.44
N ALA A 177 10.34 1.06 13.14
CA ALA A 177 10.95 0.00 13.95
C ALA A 177 11.62 -1.04 13.07
N LEU A 178 10.92 -1.49 12.02
CA LEU A 178 11.45 -2.48 11.08
C LEU A 178 12.70 -1.97 10.34
N ILE A 179 12.72 -0.70 9.94
CA ILE A 179 13.91 -0.08 9.33
C ILE A 179 15.10 -0.11 10.29
N ARG A 180 14.90 0.25 11.57
CA ARG A 180 15.98 0.24 12.57
C ARG A 180 16.48 -1.17 12.91
N GLU A 181 15.60 -2.16 12.92
CA GLU A 181 15.96 -3.54 13.25
C GLU A 181 16.65 -4.26 12.08
N HIS A 182 16.17 -3.99 10.87
CA HIS A 182 16.55 -4.73 9.68
C HIS A 182 17.37 -3.92 8.67
N SER A 183 17.70 -2.65 8.89
CA SER A 183 18.63 -1.93 8.02
C SER A 183 19.61 -1.08 8.81
N SER A 184 20.68 -0.66 8.14
CA SER A 184 21.56 0.40 8.64
C SER A 184 20.85 1.75 8.53
N ARG A 185 21.37 2.80 9.15
CA ARG A 185 20.77 4.13 9.06
C ARG A 185 20.70 4.67 7.62
N GLU A 186 21.77 4.46 6.85
CA GLU A 186 21.93 5.01 5.50
C GLU A 186 22.34 3.93 4.49
N VAL A 187 22.07 4.24 3.24
CA VAL A 187 22.41 3.42 2.08
C VAL A 187 23.10 4.32 1.07
N LEU A 188 24.34 3.96 0.75
CA LEU A 188 25.05 4.52 -0.39
C LEU A 188 24.76 3.66 -1.62
N GLU A 189 24.15 4.27 -2.63
CA GLU A 189 23.96 3.66 -3.94
C GLU A 189 25.07 4.13 -4.88
N VAL A 190 25.78 3.19 -5.51
CA VAL A 190 26.82 3.49 -6.50
C VAL A 190 26.59 2.71 -7.80
N ARG A 191 26.87 3.35 -8.93
CA ARG A 191 26.80 2.74 -10.27
C ARG A 191 28.13 2.82 -10.98
N PHE A 192 28.68 1.69 -11.40
CA PHE A 192 29.92 1.61 -12.19
C PHE A 192 29.69 1.20 -13.65
N GLY A 193 28.42 1.00 -14.03
CA GLY A 193 28.01 0.40 -15.30
C GLY A 193 27.64 -1.07 -15.12
N SER A 194 26.63 -1.54 -15.87
CA SER A 194 26.03 -2.88 -15.70
C SER A 194 27.03 -4.04 -15.78
N GLU A 195 28.08 -3.91 -16.60
CA GLU A 195 29.12 -4.94 -16.73
C GLU A 195 30.20 -4.87 -15.65
N ARG A 196 30.36 -3.71 -14.99
CA ARG A 196 31.44 -3.48 -14.00
C ARG A 196 30.96 -3.62 -12.56
N ASN A 197 29.66 -3.53 -12.29
CA ASN A 197 29.13 -3.60 -10.92
C ASN A 197 29.55 -4.89 -10.18
N ALA A 198 29.53 -6.05 -10.85
CA ALA A 198 29.93 -7.32 -10.23
C ALA A 198 31.43 -7.33 -9.86
N GLY A 199 32.30 -6.77 -10.70
CA GLY A 199 33.74 -6.67 -10.42
C GLY A 199 34.03 -5.65 -9.31
N ALA A 200 33.38 -4.49 -9.37
CA ALA A 200 33.53 -3.42 -8.40
C ALA A 200 33.01 -3.80 -7.00
N ALA A 201 32.07 -4.75 -6.89
CA ALA A 201 31.55 -5.23 -5.62
C ALA A 201 32.65 -5.78 -4.69
N HIS A 202 33.63 -6.51 -5.25
CA HIS A 202 34.78 -6.98 -4.49
C HIS A 202 35.69 -5.84 -4.03
N GLU A 203 35.81 -4.78 -4.82
CA GLU A 203 36.68 -3.63 -4.51
C GLU A 203 36.08 -2.75 -3.40
N VAL A 204 34.75 -2.73 -3.23
CA VAL A 204 34.04 -2.01 -2.16
C VAL A 204 33.71 -2.88 -0.95
N GLU A 205 34.20 -4.11 -0.91
CA GLU A 205 33.98 -5.02 0.22
C GLU A 205 34.61 -4.45 1.51
N GLY A 206 33.91 -4.62 2.63
CA GLY A 206 34.33 -4.13 3.94
C GLY A 206 34.03 -2.65 4.24
N ILE A 207 33.51 -1.86 3.28
CA ILE A 207 33.03 -0.49 3.56
C ILE A 207 31.72 -0.53 4.36
N GLY A 208 30.87 -1.50 4.05
CA GLY A 208 29.60 -1.73 4.71
C GLY A 208 29.01 -3.07 4.27
N ARG A 209 27.77 -3.36 4.66
CA ARG A 209 27.06 -4.52 4.11
C ARG A 209 26.74 -4.25 2.66
N LEU A 210 27.09 -5.18 1.76
CA LEU A 210 26.86 -5.03 0.33
C LEU A 210 25.62 -5.76 -0.12
N GLU A 211 24.90 -5.16 -1.07
CA GLU A 211 23.93 -5.85 -1.88
C GLU A 211 24.09 -5.44 -3.34
N VAL A 212 24.42 -6.42 -4.18
CA VAL A 212 24.76 -6.20 -5.59
C VAL A 212 23.50 -6.38 -6.42
N LEU A 213 23.05 -5.32 -7.08
CA LEU A 213 21.95 -5.34 -8.05
C LEU A 213 22.54 -5.28 -9.47
N PRO A 214 21.78 -5.68 -10.51
CA PRO A 214 22.25 -5.59 -11.89
C PRO A 214 22.66 -4.16 -12.31
N ASP A 215 21.93 -3.15 -11.85
CA ASP A 215 22.14 -1.75 -12.24
C ASP A 215 22.99 -0.93 -11.26
N ARG A 216 23.10 -1.35 -10.00
CA ARG A 216 23.80 -0.62 -8.93
C ARG A 216 24.25 -1.51 -7.77
N ILE A 217 25.17 -1.01 -6.96
CA ILE A 217 25.57 -1.64 -5.69
C ILE A 217 25.00 -0.79 -4.56
N LEU A 218 24.35 -1.44 -3.59
CA LEU A 218 23.90 -0.81 -2.35
C LEU A 218 24.92 -1.14 -1.24
N ILE A 219 25.40 -0.10 -0.56
CA ILE A 219 26.32 -0.19 0.58
C ILE A 219 25.58 0.33 1.80
N TYR A 220 25.19 -0.56 2.70
CA TYR A 220 24.48 -0.21 3.93
C TYR A 220 25.49 0.13 5.03
N SER A 221 25.38 1.34 5.60
CA SER A 221 26.29 1.85 6.62
C SER A 221 25.59 2.86 7.55
N GLU A 222 26.26 3.25 8.62
CA GLU A 222 25.75 4.29 9.53
C GLU A 222 25.97 5.71 8.99
N ASP A 223 27.00 5.89 8.14
CA ASP A 223 27.37 7.14 7.48
C ASP A 223 27.67 6.86 6.00
N GLY A 224 26.74 7.25 5.12
CA GLY A 224 26.86 7.03 3.69
C GLY A 224 27.87 7.95 3.02
N ASP A 225 28.09 9.15 3.55
CA ASP A 225 29.06 10.11 3.00
C ASP A 225 30.50 9.65 3.29
N GLU A 226 30.77 9.13 4.48
CA GLU A 226 32.06 8.49 4.81
C GLU A 226 32.29 7.26 3.92
N SER A 227 31.25 6.47 3.69
CA SER A 227 31.31 5.31 2.81
C SER A 227 31.66 5.71 1.37
N LEU A 228 31.09 6.81 0.87
CA LEU A 228 31.40 7.33 -0.46
C LEU A 228 32.83 7.86 -0.53
N ALA A 229 33.28 8.55 0.51
CA ALA A 229 34.67 9.01 0.60
C ALA A 229 35.67 7.85 0.61
N GLU A 230 35.34 6.72 1.25
CA GLU A 230 36.14 5.50 1.22
C GLU A 230 36.16 4.86 -0.18
N VAL A 231 35.01 4.77 -0.88
CA VAL A 231 34.95 4.30 -2.28
C VAL A 231 35.90 5.12 -3.16
N LEU A 232 35.85 6.45 -3.06
CA LEU A 232 36.72 7.34 -3.83
C LEU A 232 38.20 7.19 -3.44
N ARG A 233 38.52 7.00 -2.14
CA ARG A 233 39.89 6.76 -1.67
C ARG A 233 40.50 5.47 -2.22
N ARG A 234 39.67 4.46 -2.51
CA ARG A 234 40.09 3.23 -3.19
C ARG A 234 40.30 3.40 -4.70
N GLY A 235 40.13 4.61 -5.24
CA GLY A 235 40.32 4.91 -6.66
C GLY A 235 39.13 4.52 -7.54
N LEU A 236 38.00 4.18 -6.94
CA LEU A 236 36.77 3.84 -7.64
C LEU A 236 35.95 5.11 -7.91
N THR A 237 35.67 5.39 -9.18
CA THR A 237 34.88 6.54 -9.60
C THR A 237 33.52 6.08 -10.14
N PRO A 238 32.46 6.08 -9.31
CA PRO A 238 31.13 5.72 -9.78
C PRO A 238 30.60 6.77 -10.76
N ILE A 239 29.86 6.32 -11.77
CA ILE A 239 29.17 7.18 -12.74
C ILE A 239 28.13 8.03 -12.02
N THR A 240 27.41 7.42 -11.08
CA THR A 240 26.47 8.09 -10.18
C THR A 240 26.63 7.55 -8.77
N SER A 241 26.51 8.42 -7.78
CA SER A 241 26.40 8.07 -6.37
C SER A 241 25.21 8.79 -5.74
N LEU A 242 24.53 8.15 -4.81
CA LEU A 242 23.44 8.72 -4.03
C LEU A 242 23.51 8.17 -2.60
N VAL A 243 23.63 9.07 -1.63
CA VAL A 243 23.44 8.73 -0.21
C VAL A 243 21.98 9.02 0.14
N ARG A 244 21.30 8.02 0.71
CA ARG A 244 19.93 8.16 1.21
C ARG A 244 19.76 7.45 2.55
N ARG A 245 18.65 7.75 3.23
CA ARG A 245 18.21 6.96 4.39
C ARG A 245 17.69 5.61 3.94
N SER A 246 17.77 4.63 4.84
CA SER A 246 17.12 3.34 4.65
C SER A 246 15.60 3.47 4.62
N SER A 247 14.97 2.63 3.80
CA SER A 247 13.53 2.53 3.59
C SER A 247 13.05 1.10 3.89
N LEU A 248 11.73 0.88 3.83
CA LEU A 248 11.12 -0.44 3.87
C LEU A 248 11.48 -1.30 2.69
N GLU A 249 11.85 -0.71 1.55
CA GLU A 249 12.36 -1.48 0.41
C GLU A 249 13.63 -2.24 0.80
N ASP A 250 14.54 -1.59 1.53
CA ASP A 250 15.78 -2.21 2.02
C ASP A 250 15.51 -3.34 3.03
N VAL A 251 14.53 -3.13 3.92
CA VAL A 251 14.09 -4.15 4.88
C VAL A 251 13.53 -5.36 4.14
N PHE A 252 12.68 -5.11 3.15
CA PHE A 252 12.06 -6.17 2.37
C PHE A 252 13.09 -6.97 1.57
N LEU A 253 14.04 -6.30 0.92
CA LEU A 253 15.16 -6.94 0.23
C LEU A 253 15.98 -7.82 1.17
N ARG A 254 16.26 -7.34 2.39
CA ARG A 254 16.97 -8.13 3.41
C ARG A 254 16.19 -9.36 3.86
N LEU A 255 14.89 -9.22 4.12
CA LEU A 255 14.05 -10.30 4.66
C LEU A 255 13.73 -11.38 3.62
N THR A 256 13.61 -10.99 2.35
CA THR A 256 13.18 -11.91 1.28
C THR A 256 14.34 -12.42 0.42
N GLY A 257 15.56 -11.89 0.59
CA GLY A 257 16.78 -12.48 0.01
C GLY A 257 16.82 -12.58 -1.52
N ARG A 258 16.08 -11.71 -2.23
CA ARG A 258 15.86 -11.70 -3.69
C ARG A 258 15.57 -13.06 -4.34
N THR A 259 14.28 -13.27 -4.57
CA THR A 259 13.74 -13.47 -5.93
C THR A 259 12.24 -13.22 -5.88
N LEU A 260 11.81 -11.97 -6.05
CA LEU A 260 10.47 -11.66 -6.55
C LEU A 260 10.62 -11.29 -8.01
N ILE A 261 10.91 -12.33 -8.79
CA ILE A 261 10.58 -12.37 -10.21
C ILE A 261 9.38 -13.29 -10.28
N GLU A 262 8.20 -12.72 -10.48
CA GLU A 262 7.18 -13.34 -11.33
C GLU A 262 6.89 -12.36 -12.48
#